data_AF-A0A6I2FV34-F1
#
_entry.id   AF-A0A6I2FV34-F1
#
_cell.length_a   1.000
_cell.length_b   1.000
_cell.length_c   1.000
_cell.angle_alpha   90.00
_cell.angle_beta   90.00
_cell.angle_gamma   90.00
#
_symmetry.space_group_name_H-M   'P 1'
#
loop_
_entity.id
_entity.type
_entity.pdbx_description
1 polymer ?
#
loop_
_entity_poly.entity_id
_entity_poly.type
_entity_poly.pdbx_seq_one_letter_code
_entity_poly.pdbx_strand_id
1 'polypeptide(L)'
;MAATELESVHSADVVTKVDTAEVPSAAWGWSGESRRTFRTAGWVVVVILLAMLFEGPQGASSGSGHTGYIFLIGFAVLLAAILIRDSLLQRKPR
;
A
#
# COMPACT_ATOMS: atom_id res chain seq x y z
N MET A 1 18.11 -2.12 -50.39
CA MET A 1 18.89 -3.19 -49.73
C MET A 1 20.13 -2.56 -49.11
N ALA A 2 20.15 -2.40 -47.79
CA ALA A 2 21.35 -2.19 -46.98
C ALA A 2 21.00 -2.68 -45.56
N ALA A 3 21.85 -3.56 -45.04
CA ALA A 3 21.84 -4.32 -43.79
C ALA A 3 21.01 -3.71 -42.63
N THR A 4 20.08 -4.43 -41.99
CA THR A 4 20.30 -5.50 -40.99
C THR A 4 21.34 -5.12 -39.93
N GLU A 5 21.04 -5.41 -38.66
CA GLU A 5 21.92 -5.23 -37.49
C GLU A 5 21.98 -3.81 -36.89
N LEU A 6 20.83 -3.23 -36.49
CA LEU A 6 20.83 -2.49 -35.22
C LEU A 6 20.30 -3.43 -34.16
N GLU A 7 21.27 -4.12 -33.56
CA GLU A 7 21.30 -4.57 -32.18
C GLU A 7 19.92 -4.93 -31.62
N SER A 8 19.67 -6.23 -31.55
CA SER A 8 18.96 -6.80 -30.41
C SER A 8 19.65 -6.31 -29.14
N VAL A 9 19.34 -5.08 -28.70
CA VAL A 9 19.61 -4.61 -27.35
C VAL A 9 18.70 -5.44 -26.48
N HIS A 10 19.23 -6.61 -26.17
CA HIS A 10 19.13 -7.24 -24.88
C HIS A 10 17.77 -6.97 -24.23
N SER A 11 16.79 -7.82 -24.55
CA SER A 11 15.58 -8.02 -23.74
C SER A 11 15.90 -8.47 -22.29
N ALA A 12 17.16 -8.39 -21.87
CA ALA A 12 17.65 -8.52 -20.53
C ALA A 12 18.00 -7.13 -20.00
N ASP A 13 16.99 -6.36 -19.60
CA ASP A 13 16.99 -5.67 -18.30
C ASP A 13 15.67 -4.93 -18.00
N VAL A 14 14.54 -5.34 -18.59
CA VAL A 14 13.25 -4.97 -18.00
C VAL A 14 13.03 -5.89 -16.80
N VAL A 15 13.84 -5.68 -15.76
CA VAL A 15 13.63 -6.22 -14.41
C VAL A 15 12.55 -5.38 -13.74
N THR A 16 11.41 -5.18 -14.43
CA THR A 16 10.22 -4.68 -13.77
C THR A 16 9.62 -5.86 -13.03
N LYS A 17 9.44 -5.72 -11.72
CA LYS A 17 8.82 -6.75 -10.88
C LYS A 17 7.38 -7.12 -11.30
N VAL A 18 6.81 -6.32 -12.19
CA VAL A 18 5.46 -6.46 -12.76
C VAL A 18 5.58 -6.77 -14.24
N ASP A 19 4.80 -7.75 -14.69
CA ASP A 19 4.74 -8.20 -16.08
C ASP A 19 4.11 -7.11 -16.96
N THR A 20 4.78 -6.77 -18.06
CA THR A 20 4.28 -5.84 -19.08
C THR A 20 2.97 -6.32 -19.74
N ALA A 21 2.62 -7.60 -19.61
CA ALA A 21 1.34 -8.14 -20.07
C ALA A 21 0.15 -7.73 -19.19
N GLU A 22 0.34 -7.49 -17.89
CA GLU A 22 -0.71 -7.01 -16.97
C GLU A 22 -0.84 -5.49 -17.04
N VAL A 23 0.30 -4.79 -17.11
CA VAL A 23 0.33 -3.32 -17.16
C VAL A 23 1.28 -2.89 -18.30
N PRO A 24 0.75 -2.50 -19.49
CA PRO A 24 1.59 -2.14 -20.63
C PRO A 24 2.43 -0.88 -20.40
N SER A 25 2.09 -0.07 -19.39
CA SER A 25 2.90 1.08 -18.94
C SER A 25 4.02 0.72 -17.97
N ALA A 26 4.18 -0.56 -17.58
CA ALA A 26 5.26 -0.98 -16.69
C ALA A 26 6.65 -0.67 -17.25
N ALA A 27 6.77 -0.59 -18.58
CA ALA A 27 8.00 -0.21 -19.28
C ALA A 27 8.34 1.31 -19.23
N TRP A 28 7.41 2.17 -18.79
CA TRP A 28 7.54 3.63 -18.91
C TRP A 28 7.69 4.36 -17.57
N GLY A 29 7.74 3.65 -16.44
CA GLY A 29 7.91 4.30 -15.13
C GLY A 29 7.66 3.39 -13.92
N TRP A 30 7.29 4.00 -12.80
CA TRP A 30 7.07 3.29 -11.54
C TRP A 30 5.78 2.47 -11.59
N SER A 31 5.92 1.16 -11.78
CA SER A 31 4.78 0.20 -11.74
C SER A 31 5.03 -0.96 -10.77
N GLY A 32 6.27 -1.09 -10.27
CA GLY A 32 6.63 -2.08 -9.25
C GLY A 32 6.29 -1.60 -7.85
N GLU A 33 5.03 -1.76 -7.44
CA GLU A 33 4.65 -1.50 -6.07
C GLU A 33 4.75 -2.76 -5.20
N SER A 34 5.61 -2.69 -4.17
CA SER A 34 5.71 -3.77 -3.19
C SER A 34 4.47 -3.78 -2.29
N ARG A 35 3.60 -4.77 -2.48
CA ARG A 35 2.43 -5.01 -1.61
C ARG A 35 2.81 -5.16 -0.14
N ARG A 36 4.05 -5.55 0.17
CA ARG A 36 4.59 -5.58 1.54
C ARG A 36 4.77 -4.17 2.10
N THR A 37 5.27 -3.22 1.29
CA THR A 37 5.47 -1.83 1.70
C THR A 37 4.15 -1.18 2.07
N PHE A 38 3.10 -1.38 1.26
CA PHE A 38 1.76 -0.89 1.61
C PHE A 38 1.19 -1.51 2.87
N ARG A 39 1.45 -2.80 3.11
CA ARG A 39 1.01 -3.45 4.33
C ARG A 39 1.67 -2.83 5.56
N THR A 40 2.98 -2.59 5.50
CA THR A 40 3.71 -1.92 6.58
C THR A 40 3.21 -0.48 6.75
N ALA A 41 3.04 0.28 5.68
CA ALA A 41 2.50 1.64 5.72
C ALA A 41 1.10 1.68 6.36
N GLY A 42 0.22 0.74 6.01
CA GLY A 42 -1.10 0.61 6.61
C GLY A 42 -1.05 0.36 8.11
N TRP A 43 -0.16 -0.51 8.58
CA TRP A 43 0.05 -0.74 10.02
C TRP A 43 0.61 0.50 10.72
N VAL A 44 1.52 1.24 10.09
CA VAL A 44 2.05 2.49 10.63
C VAL A 44 0.93 3.51 10.85
N VAL A 45 0.02 3.67 9.88
CA VAL A 45 -1.15 4.56 10.02
C VAL A 45 -2.06 4.12 11.18
N VAL A 46 -2.31 2.82 11.34
CA VAL A 46 -3.10 2.30 12.48
C VAL A 46 -2.41 2.63 13.81
N VAL A 47 -1.09 2.46 13.91
CA VAL A 47 -0.33 2.79 15.11
C VAL A 47 -0.37 4.29 15.41
N ILE A 48 -0.25 5.15 14.40
CA ILE A 48 -0.36 6.61 14.57
C ILE A 48 -1.74 6.98 15.09
N LEU A 49 -2.82 6.43 14.50
CA LEU A 49 -4.17 6.66 14.99
C LEU A 49 -4.30 6.23 16.47
N LEU A 50 -3.81 5.04 16.83
CA LEU A 50 -3.83 4.62 18.23
C LEU A 50 -2.94 5.48 19.13
N ALA A 51 -1.81 6.00 18.65
CA ALA A 51 -0.94 6.90 19.41
C ALA A 51 -1.64 8.23 19.74
N MET A 52 -2.45 8.76 18.81
CA MET A 52 -3.25 9.97 19.02
C MET A 52 -4.32 9.80 20.12
N LEU A 53 -4.65 8.57 20.54
CA LEU A 53 -5.50 8.29 21.70
C LEU A 53 -4.78 8.59 23.03
N PHE A 54 -3.45 8.48 23.07
CA PHE A 54 -2.64 8.62 24.30
C PHE A 54 -2.23 10.06 24.61
N GLU A 55 -2.31 10.99 23.64
CA GLU A 55 -1.91 12.40 23.85
C GLU A 55 -2.88 13.21 24.74
N GLY A 56 -3.77 12.54 25.49
CA GLY A 56 -4.66 13.16 26.47
C GLY A 56 -5.86 13.90 25.85
N PRO A 57 -6.64 14.65 26.65
CA PRO A 57 -7.95 15.19 26.25
C PRO A 57 -7.94 16.24 25.11
N GLN A 58 -6.81 16.46 24.45
CA GLN A 58 -6.68 17.26 23.23
C GLN A 58 -6.57 16.45 21.93
N GLY A 59 -6.36 15.12 21.97
CA GLY A 59 -6.23 14.26 20.78
C GLY A 59 -7.51 14.11 19.93
N ALA A 60 -8.63 14.61 20.44
CA ALA A 60 -9.92 14.65 19.79
C ALA A 60 -10.60 16.01 20.05
N SER A 61 -9.94 17.11 19.69
CA SER A 61 -10.47 18.47 19.80
C SER A 61 -11.76 18.65 18.98
N SER A 62 -12.89 18.24 19.53
CA SER A 62 -14.22 18.70 19.17
C SER A 62 -15.03 18.80 20.45
N GLY A 63 -15.56 19.98 20.72
CA GLY A 63 -16.16 20.34 22.00
C GLY A 63 -17.17 19.31 22.51
N SER A 64 -17.14 19.07 23.82
CA SER A 64 -18.21 18.44 24.60
C SER A 64 -18.59 16.98 24.29
N GLY A 65 -17.76 16.14 23.65
CA GLY A 65 -18.14 14.74 23.45
C GLY A 65 -17.04 13.73 23.11
N HIS A 66 -17.32 12.46 23.41
CA HIS A 66 -16.49 11.29 23.06
C HIS A 66 -16.47 10.98 21.56
N THR A 67 -17.20 11.75 20.74
CA THR A 67 -17.39 11.51 19.31
C THR A 67 -16.06 11.42 18.55
N GLY A 68 -15.09 12.29 18.84
CA GLY A 68 -13.79 12.24 18.18
C GLY A 68 -13.04 10.93 18.43
N TYR A 69 -13.11 10.38 19.64
CA TYR A 69 -12.53 9.07 19.96
C TYR A 69 -13.23 7.93 19.22
N ILE A 70 -14.56 7.99 19.07
CA ILE A 70 -15.33 6.97 18.32
C ILE A 70 -14.87 6.92 16.86
N PHE A 71 -14.70 8.08 16.21
CA PHE A 71 -14.19 8.12 14.83
C PHE A 71 -12.75 7.61 14.75
N LEU A 72 -11.90 8.01 15.69
CA LEU A 72 -10.49 7.63 15.70
C LEU A 72 -10.31 6.11 15.86
N ILE A 73 -11.01 5.52 16.83
CA ILE A 73 -11.07 4.08 17.04
C ILE A 73 -11.74 3.39 15.85
N GLY A 74 -12.83 3.94 15.32
CA GLY A 74 -13.56 3.40 14.17
C GLY A 74 -12.69 3.27 12.92
N PHE A 75 -11.94 4.33 12.58
CA PHE A 75 -11.02 4.31 11.43
C PHE A 75 -9.83 3.38 11.67
N ALA A 76 -9.27 3.34 12.89
CA ALA A 76 -8.19 2.42 13.23
C ALA A 76 -8.63 0.96 13.08
N VAL A 77 -9.81 0.59 13.60
CA VAL A 77 -10.38 -0.75 13.50
C VAL A 77 -10.71 -1.10 12.05
N LEU A 78 -11.30 -0.18 11.29
CA LEU A 78 -11.62 -0.38 9.87
C LEU A 78 -10.36 -0.69 9.06
N LEU A 79 -9.29 0.11 9.21
CA LEU A 79 -8.03 -0.11 8.51
C LEU A 79 -7.37 -1.43 8.93
N ALA A 80 -7.34 -1.73 10.23
CA ALA A 80 -6.82 -2.99 10.73
C ALA A 80 -7.58 -4.19 10.14
N ALA A 81 -8.91 -4.12 10.06
CA ALA A 81 -9.74 -5.18 9.49
C ALA A 81 -9.44 -5.41 8.00
N ILE A 82 -9.29 -4.35 7.21
CA ILE A 82 -8.90 -4.44 5.79
C ILE A 82 -7.55 -5.14 5.65
N LEU A 83 -6.57 -4.75 6.48
CA LEU A 83 -5.21 -5.27 6.43
C LEU A 83 -5.12 -6.75 6.86
N ILE A 84 -5.89 -7.13 7.89
CA ILE A 84 -6.03 -8.52 8.34
C ILE A 84 -6.71 -9.34 7.25
N ARG A 85 -7.82 -8.87 6.67
CA ARG A 85 -8.51 -9.54 5.57
C ARG A 85 -7.58 -9.79 4.39
N ASP A 86 -6.80 -8.78 4.02
CA ASP A 86 -5.82 -8.88 2.94
C ASP A 86 -4.72 -9.91 3.24
N SER A 87 -4.25 -9.98 4.48
CA SER A 87 -3.30 -11.00 4.94
C SER A 87 -3.90 -12.40 4.91
N LEU A 88 -5.17 -12.57 5.31
CA LEU A 88 -5.87 -13.86 5.32
C LEU A 88 -6.16 -14.38 3.91
N LEU A 89 -6.61 -13.52 3.00
CA LEU A 89 -6.86 -13.87 1.59
C LEU A 89 -5.59 -14.38 0.89
N GLN A 90 -4.42 -13.86 1.27
CA GLN A 90 -3.14 -14.32 0.74
C GLN A 90 -2.68 -15.67 1.28
N ARG A 91 -3.14 -16.08 2.48
CA ARG A 91 -2.76 -17.36 3.07
C ARG A 91 -3.46 -18.53 2.39
N LYS A 92 -4.52 -18.27 1.62
CA LYS A 92 -5.21 -19.31 0.85
C LYS A 92 -4.43 -19.54 -0.44
N PRO A 93 -3.77 -20.70 -0.63
CA PRO A 93 -3.19 -21.03 -1.92
C PRO A 93 -4.32 -21.05 -2.95
N ARG A 94 -4.12 -20.33 -4.05
CA ARG A 94 -4.99 -20.40 -5.22
C ARG A 94 -4.72 -21.67 -5.99
#